data_AF-A0A8T9CJP4-F1
#
_entry.id   AF-A0A8T9CJP4-F1
#
_cell.length_a   1.000
_cell.length_b   1.000
_cell.length_c   1.000
_cell.angle_alpha   90.00
_cell.angle_beta   90.00
_cell.angle_gamma   90.00
#
_symmetry.space_group_name_H-M   'P 1'
#
loop_
_entity.id
_entity.type
_entity.pdbx_description
1 polymer ?
#
loop_
_entity_poly.entity_id
_entity_poly.type
_entity_poly.pdbx_seq_one_letter_code
_entity_poly.pdbx_strand_id
1 'polypeptide(L)'
;MAVALSFAWQAPVFAHGGEAHMVPMDKTLKEFGADVQWDDYAQIFTLIKDGAYVKVKPGAQTAIVNGQSLALQVPVVMKDNKAWVSDTFINDVFQSGLDQTFQVEKRPHPLNALTADEIKQAVEIVKASADFKPNTRFTEISMLPPDKEAVWAFALENKPVDQPRKADVIMLDGKHIIEAVVDLQNNKLRSWQPIKDAHGMVLLDDFASVQNIINNSEEFAAAVKKRGITDAKKVITTPLTVGYFDGKDGLKQDARLLKVISYLDVGDGNYWAHPIENLVAVVDLEQKKSVKIEEG
;
A
#
# COMPACT_ATOMS: atom_id res chain seq x y z
N MET A 1 51.31 38.61 21.08
CA MET A 1 50.00 38.28 20.51
C MET A 1 50.16 38.12 19.00
N ALA A 2 50.15 36.88 18.52
CA ALA A 2 50.02 36.56 17.10
C ALA A 2 49.10 35.33 17.05
N VAL A 3 47.87 35.52 16.59
CA VAL A 3 46.89 34.44 16.43
C VAL A 3 47.14 33.85 15.06
N ALA A 4 47.67 32.63 15.02
CA ALA A 4 47.80 31.86 13.80
C ALA A 4 46.41 31.28 13.43
N LEU A 5 45.84 31.77 12.34
CA LEU A 5 44.66 31.19 11.70
C LEU A 5 45.09 29.93 10.94
N SER A 6 44.94 28.77 11.57
CA SER A 6 45.05 27.47 10.89
C SER A 6 43.77 27.22 10.10
N PHE A 7 43.78 27.56 8.81
CA PHE A 7 42.80 27.04 7.85
C PHE A 7 43.11 25.55 7.63
N ALA A 8 42.30 24.67 8.23
CA ALA A 8 42.32 23.26 7.89
C ALA A 8 41.76 23.07 6.47
N TRP A 9 42.65 22.94 5.49
CA TRP A 9 42.29 22.41 4.18
C TRP A 9 41.87 20.95 4.36
N GLN A 10 40.58 20.67 4.20
CA GLN A 10 40.07 19.30 4.14
C GLN A 10 40.50 18.70 2.81
N ALA A 11 41.31 17.65 2.87
CA ALA A 11 41.65 16.87 1.68
C ALA A 11 40.38 16.26 1.07
N PRO A 12 40.29 16.13 -0.27
CA PRO A 12 39.19 15.42 -0.90
C PRO A 12 39.12 14.00 -0.34
N VAL A 13 37.92 13.62 0.10
CA VAL A 13 37.62 12.25 0.52
C VAL A 13 37.39 11.43 -0.74
N PHE A 14 37.90 10.20 -0.81
CA PHE A 14 37.75 9.35 -2.00
C PHE A 14 36.87 8.13 -1.70
N ALA A 15 36.01 7.77 -2.65
CA ALA A 15 35.24 6.52 -2.66
C ALA A 15 35.36 5.89 -4.05
N HIS A 16 35.54 4.57 -4.12
CA HIS A 16 35.65 3.83 -5.40
C HIS A 16 36.62 4.43 -6.45
N GLY A 17 37.72 5.07 -6.01
CA GLY A 17 38.73 5.67 -6.90
C GLY A 17 38.42 7.07 -7.44
N GLY A 18 37.35 7.72 -6.98
CA GLY A 18 37.00 9.13 -7.29
C GLY A 18 36.66 9.94 -6.03
N GLU A 19 36.46 11.25 -6.17
CA GLU A 19 36.04 12.12 -5.05
C GLU A 19 34.66 11.67 -4.52
N ALA A 20 34.55 11.48 -3.22
CA ALA A 20 33.34 11.02 -2.56
C ALA A 20 32.29 12.13 -2.56
N HIS A 21 31.15 11.86 -3.18
CA HIS A 21 30.01 12.76 -3.11
C HIS A 21 29.31 12.59 -1.75
N MET A 22 29.23 13.68 -1.00
CA MET A 22 28.73 13.68 0.38
C MET A 22 27.31 14.23 0.45
N VAL A 23 26.46 13.59 1.23
CA VAL A 23 25.07 13.99 1.48
C VAL A 23 24.81 14.22 2.98
N PRO A 24 23.87 15.10 3.36
CA PRO A 24 23.51 15.31 4.76
C PRO A 24 22.93 14.02 5.37
N MET A 25 23.53 13.52 6.43
CA MET A 25 23.20 12.22 7.03
C MET A 25 21.77 12.18 7.56
N ASP A 26 21.37 13.15 8.39
CA ASP A 26 20.04 13.16 9.03
C ASP A 26 18.90 13.17 8.01
N LYS A 27 19.02 13.98 6.95
CA LYS A 27 18.00 14.08 5.90
C LYS A 27 17.91 12.75 5.15
N THR A 28 19.05 12.23 4.71
CA THR A 28 19.14 11.01 3.89
C THR A 28 18.63 9.79 4.67
N LEU A 29 18.95 9.67 5.96
CA LEU A 29 18.50 8.57 6.80
C LEU A 29 17.01 8.67 7.18
N LYS A 30 16.49 9.88 7.41
CA LYS A 30 15.04 10.09 7.63
C LYS A 30 14.23 9.76 6.39
N GLU A 31 14.69 10.16 5.20
CA GLU A 31 14.05 9.79 3.93
C GLU A 31 14.09 8.27 3.68
N PHE A 32 15.17 7.61 4.12
CA PHE A 32 15.27 6.14 4.13
C PHE A 32 14.41 5.47 5.22
N GLY A 33 13.85 6.23 6.18
CA GLY A 33 13.02 5.71 7.27
C GLY A 33 13.81 5.11 8.45
N ALA A 34 15.08 5.47 8.61
CA ALA A 34 15.87 5.10 9.78
C ALA A 34 15.70 6.14 10.91
N ASP A 35 15.67 5.65 12.15
CA ASP A 35 15.82 6.48 13.34
C ASP A 35 17.29 6.87 13.54
N VAL A 36 17.54 8.11 13.95
CA VAL A 36 18.89 8.67 14.10
C VAL A 36 19.01 9.32 15.47
N GLN A 37 19.88 8.75 16.30
CA GLN A 37 20.16 9.25 17.65
C GLN A 37 21.63 9.66 17.75
N TRP A 38 21.88 10.87 18.22
CA TRP A 38 23.22 11.37 18.54
C TRP A 38 23.42 11.38 20.05
N ASP A 39 24.48 10.74 20.52
CA ASP A 39 24.97 10.85 21.89
C ASP A 39 26.21 11.76 21.91
N ASP A 40 26.03 12.95 22.46
CA ASP A 40 27.09 13.97 22.55
C ASP A 40 28.21 13.58 23.53
N TYR A 41 27.90 12.84 24.60
CA TYR A 41 28.92 12.42 25.57
C TYR A 41 29.83 11.34 24.96
N ALA A 42 29.23 10.34 24.31
CA ALA A 42 29.96 9.24 23.69
C ALA A 42 30.49 9.55 22.27
N GLN A 43 30.08 10.69 21.70
CA GLN A 43 30.36 11.14 20.34
C GLN A 43 30.03 10.05 19.31
N ILE A 44 28.82 9.47 19.42
CA ILE A 44 28.40 8.32 18.62
C ILE A 44 26.98 8.50 18.09
N PHE A 45 26.77 8.11 16.84
CA PHE A 45 25.45 7.92 16.28
C PHE A 45 24.97 6.49 16.50
N THR A 46 23.73 6.35 16.94
CA THR A 46 22.98 5.10 16.89
C THR A 46 21.90 5.24 15.81
N LEU A 47 21.92 4.35 14.82
CA LEU A 47 20.99 4.34 13.70
C LEU A 47 20.19 3.04 13.75
N ILE A 48 18.88 3.13 13.66
CA ILE A 48 18.01 1.97 13.80
C ILE A 48 17.02 1.94 12.63
N LYS A 49 16.97 0.82 11.93
CA LYS A 49 15.93 0.54 10.94
C LYS A 49 15.66 -0.95 10.89
N ASP A 50 14.40 -1.33 11.10
CA ASP A 50 13.96 -2.72 11.11
C ASP A 50 14.83 -3.58 12.05
N GLY A 51 15.54 -4.58 11.52
CA GLY A 51 16.46 -5.44 12.28
C GLY A 51 17.91 -4.92 12.37
N ALA A 52 18.23 -3.83 11.69
CA ALA A 52 19.56 -3.24 11.68
C ALA A 52 19.73 -2.24 12.83
N TYR A 53 20.66 -2.53 13.73
CA TYR A 53 21.11 -1.67 14.82
C TYR A 53 22.57 -1.27 14.58
N VAL A 54 22.78 -0.02 14.21
CA VAL A 54 24.07 0.51 13.77
C VAL A 54 24.63 1.49 14.78
N LYS A 55 25.92 1.39 15.07
CA LYS A 55 26.69 2.38 15.85
C LYS A 55 27.87 2.88 15.03
N VAL A 56 27.97 4.19 14.87
CA VAL A 56 29.06 4.81 14.09
C VAL A 56 29.53 6.11 14.73
N LYS A 57 30.85 6.26 14.87
CA LYS A 57 31.46 7.50 15.37
C LYS A 57 31.94 8.34 14.18
N PRO A 58 31.78 9.67 14.21
CA PRO A 58 32.40 10.53 13.21
C PRO A 58 33.92 10.34 13.14
N GLY A 59 34.46 10.33 11.92
CA GLY A 59 35.88 10.10 11.64
C GLY A 59 36.37 8.66 11.81
N ALA A 60 35.54 7.74 12.32
CA ALA A 60 35.93 6.34 12.43
C ALA A 60 35.93 5.65 11.07
N GLN A 61 36.95 4.81 10.83
CA GLN A 61 37.07 3.99 9.61
C GLN A 61 36.18 2.73 9.66
N THR A 62 35.49 2.51 10.77
CA THR A 62 34.60 1.36 10.97
C THR A 62 33.32 1.77 11.67
N ALA A 63 32.21 1.13 11.30
CA ALA A 63 30.96 1.12 12.05
C ALA A 63 30.77 -0.25 12.73
N ILE A 64 29.77 -0.34 13.61
CA ILE A 64 29.26 -1.59 14.15
C ILE A 64 27.83 -1.78 13.64
N VAL A 65 27.52 -2.92 13.03
CA VAL A 65 26.17 -3.31 12.59
C VAL A 65 25.83 -4.62 13.31
N ASN A 66 24.77 -4.63 14.13
CA ASN A 66 24.33 -5.81 14.89
C ASN A 66 25.47 -6.47 15.70
N GLY A 67 26.36 -5.66 16.27
CA GLY A 67 27.51 -6.12 17.07
C GLY A 67 28.74 -6.52 16.26
N GLN A 68 28.66 -6.55 14.93
CA GLN A 68 29.77 -6.89 14.03
C GLN A 68 30.41 -5.64 13.44
N SER A 69 31.73 -5.66 13.26
CA SER A 69 32.47 -4.52 12.69
C SER A 69 32.34 -4.49 11.16
N LEU A 70 32.10 -3.30 10.62
CA LEU A 70 32.03 -3.01 9.20
C LEU A 70 33.06 -1.93 8.85
N ALA A 71 33.94 -2.20 7.88
CA ALA A 71 34.83 -1.17 7.34
C ALA A 71 34.03 -0.16 6.50
N LEU A 72 34.25 1.13 6.74
CA LEU A 72 33.65 2.21 5.96
C LEU A 72 34.64 2.67 4.91
N GLN A 73 34.17 2.81 3.66
CA GLN A 73 34.98 3.44 2.61
C GLN A 73 35.20 4.93 2.91
N VAL A 74 34.15 5.58 3.40
CA VAL A 74 34.14 6.98 3.78
C VAL A 74 33.60 7.11 5.21
N PRO A 75 34.42 7.57 6.16
CA PRO A 75 33.95 7.89 7.50
C PRO A 75 32.82 8.91 7.50
N VAL A 76 31.96 8.86 8.51
CA VAL A 76 31.00 9.95 8.78
C VAL A 76 31.79 11.23 9.07
N VAL A 77 31.47 12.32 8.38
CA VAL A 77 32.15 13.61 8.54
C VAL A 77 31.25 14.60 9.25
N MET A 78 31.77 15.28 10.27
CA MET A 78 31.07 16.43 10.89
C MET A 78 31.51 17.73 10.21
N LYS A 79 30.54 18.52 9.74
CA LYS A 79 30.76 19.87 9.21
C LYS A 79 29.68 20.80 9.74
N ASP A 80 30.08 21.87 10.43
CA ASP A 80 29.16 22.84 11.06
C ASP A 80 28.10 22.17 11.95
N ASN A 81 28.55 21.22 12.80
CA ASN A 81 27.71 20.39 13.67
C ASN A 81 26.66 19.53 12.95
N LYS A 82 26.81 19.30 11.64
CA LYS A 82 25.98 18.40 10.86
C LYS A 82 26.80 17.21 10.37
N ALA A 83 26.24 16.02 10.48
CA ALA A 83 26.86 14.82 9.94
C ALA A 83 26.61 14.71 8.43
N TRP A 84 27.65 14.30 7.72
CA TRP A 84 27.66 14.02 6.29
C TRP A 84 28.18 12.60 6.07
N VAL A 85 27.59 11.91 5.12
CA VAL A 85 27.98 10.55 4.73
C VAL A 85 28.16 10.48 3.22
N SER A 86 28.86 9.47 2.71
CA SER A 86 28.82 9.18 1.27
C SER A 86 27.39 8.86 0.85
N ASP A 87 27.04 9.24 -0.38
CA ASP A 87 25.83 8.81 -1.07
C ASP A 87 25.62 7.27 -1.11
N THR A 88 26.68 6.48 -0.99
CA THR A 88 26.64 5.00 -0.91
C THR A 88 26.42 4.47 0.51
N PHE A 89 26.56 5.30 1.54
CA PHE A 89 26.61 4.86 2.95
C PHE A 89 25.43 3.98 3.36
N ILE A 90 24.22 4.29 2.91
CA ILE A 90 23.03 3.49 3.24
C ILE A 90 23.16 2.06 2.72
N ASN A 91 23.59 1.89 1.46
CA ASN A 91 23.76 0.57 0.88
C ASN A 91 24.90 -0.18 1.58
N ASP A 92 26.06 0.47 1.69
CA ASP A 92 27.26 -0.11 2.31
C ASP A 92 27.01 -0.60 3.74
N VAL A 93 26.19 0.12 4.52
CA VAL A 93 25.90 -0.22 5.91
C VAL A 93 24.71 -1.15 6.04
N PHE A 94 23.53 -0.74 5.58
CA PHE A 94 22.28 -1.46 5.83
C PHE A 94 22.08 -2.67 4.92
N GLN A 95 22.83 -2.77 3.81
CA GLN A 95 22.78 -3.90 2.88
C GLN A 95 24.10 -4.70 2.89
N SER A 96 24.95 -4.49 3.91
CA SER A 96 26.24 -5.18 4.09
C SER A 96 26.16 -6.70 4.23
N GLY A 97 24.99 -7.24 4.56
CA GLY A 97 24.79 -8.63 4.97
C GLY A 97 25.09 -8.91 6.45
N LEU A 98 25.50 -7.90 7.22
CA LEU A 98 25.69 -8.01 8.68
C LEU A 98 24.36 -7.98 9.43
N ASP A 99 23.34 -7.33 8.87
CA ASP A 99 21.96 -7.58 9.28
C ASP A 99 21.47 -8.87 8.61
N GLN A 100 21.24 -9.90 9.43
CA GLN A 100 20.80 -11.21 8.98
C GLN A 100 19.29 -11.44 9.13
N THR A 101 18.53 -10.40 9.51
CA THR A 101 17.08 -10.47 9.71
C THR A 101 16.35 -11.00 8.47
N PHE A 102 16.77 -10.57 7.29
CA PHE A 102 16.24 -11.07 6.02
C PHE A 102 17.29 -11.93 5.30
N GLN A 103 16.86 -13.10 4.83
CA GLN A 103 17.69 -14.02 4.05
C GLN A 103 17.04 -14.27 2.69
N VAL A 104 17.88 -14.52 1.68
CA VAL A 104 17.39 -14.84 0.34
C VAL A 104 16.71 -16.21 0.35
N GLU A 105 15.45 -16.24 -0.04
CA GLU A 105 14.72 -17.48 -0.30
C GLU A 105 15.23 -18.12 -1.60
N LYS A 106 15.91 -19.27 -1.48
CA LYS A 106 16.48 -19.98 -2.64
C LYS A 106 15.47 -20.86 -3.38
N ARG A 107 14.41 -21.28 -2.69
CA ARG A 107 13.32 -22.10 -3.24
C ARG A 107 12.01 -21.44 -2.82
N PRO A 108 11.33 -20.76 -3.76
CA PRO A 108 10.09 -20.07 -3.45
C PRO A 108 9.08 -20.98 -2.79
N HIS A 109 8.55 -20.56 -1.64
CA HIS A 109 7.51 -21.30 -0.95
C HIS A 109 6.25 -21.36 -1.84
N PRO A 110 5.58 -22.53 -1.97
CA PRO A 110 4.44 -22.71 -2.87
C PRO A 110 3.21 -21.87 -2.48
N LEU A 111 3.18 -21.31 -1.27
CA LEU A 111 2.16 -20.36 -0.80
C LEU A 111 2.58 -18.88 -0.88
N ASN A 112 3.73 -18.57 -1.49
CA ASN A 112 4.09 -17.17 -1.73
C ASN A 112 2.98 -16.49 -2.53
N ALA A 113 2.55 -15.32 -2.07
CA ALA A 113 1.60 -14.49 -2.78
C ALA A 113 2.07 -14.20 -4.21
N LEU A 114 1.13 -13.81 -5.06
CA LEU A 114 1.47 -13.40 -6.42
C LEU A 114 2.44 -12.23 -6.38
N THR A 115 3.50 -12.34 -7.18
CA THR A 115 4.40 -11.22 -7.44
C THR A 115 3.70 -10.14 -8.26
N ALA A 116 4.27 -8.94 -8.31
CA ALA A 116 3.73 -7.86 -9.14
C ALA A 116 3.60 -8.25 -10.63
N ASP A 117 4.54 -9.03 -11.15
CA ASP A 117 4.52 -9.45 -12.56
C ASP A 117 3.48 -10.54 -12.82
N GLU A 118 3.24 -11.42 -11.85
CA GLU A 118 2.17 -12.43 -11.95
C GLU A 118 0.78 -11.83 -11.86
N ILE A 119 0.60 -10.78 -11.05
CA ILE A 119 -0.65 -10.01 -11.03
C ILE A 119 -0.90 -9.40 -12.41
N LYS A 120 0.11 -8.75 -13.02
CA LYS A 120 -0.02 -8.20 -14.38
C LYS A 120 -0.32 -9.29 -15.40
N GLN A 121 0.41 -10.40 -15.35
CA GLN A 121 0.23 -11.53 -16.26
C GLN A 121 -1.18 -12.12 -16.14
N ALA A 122 -1.70 -12.32 -14.92
CA ALA A 122 -3.06 -12.78 -14.70
C ALA A 122 -4.10 -11.86 -15.36
N VAL A 123 -3.93 -10.54 -15.19
CA VAL A 123 -4.78 -9.52 -15.80
C VAL A 123 -4.69 -9.56 -17.33
N GLU A 124 -3.50 -9.72 -17.89
CA GLU A 124 -3.30 -9.83 -19.34
C GLU A 124 -3.99 -11.07 -19.92
N ILE A 125 -3.87 -12.22 -19.25
CA ILE A 125 -4.51 -13.47 -19.67
C ILE A 125 -6.04 -13.31 -19.74
N VAL A 126 -6.68 -12.75 -18.70
CA VAL A 126 -8.14 -12.59 -18.72
C VAL A 126 -8.59 -11.51 -19.72
N LYS A 127 -7.82 -10.42 -19.89
CA LYS A 127 -8.11 -9.37 -20.88
C LYS A 127 -8.03 -9.85 -22.33
N ALA A 128 -7.23 -10.87 -22.60
CA ALA A 128 -7.12 -11.49 -23.92
C ALA A 128 -8.33 -12.39 -24.25
N SER A 129 -9.17 -12.73 -23.28
CA SER A 129 -10.41 -13.48 -23.51
C SER A 129 -11.40 -12.67 -24.34
N ALA A 130 -12.10 -13.33 -25.28
CA ALA A 130 -13.17 -12.71 -26.06
C ALA A 130 -14.38 -12.28 -25.20
N ASP A 131 -14.52 -12.86 -24.01
CA ASP A 131 -15.63 -12.57 -23.09
C ASP A 131 -15.35 -11.35 -22.20
N PHE A 132 -14.09 -10.90 -22.10
CA PHE A 132 -13.72 -9.76 -21.26
C PHE A 132 -14.35 -8.45 -21.77
N LYS A 133 -14.87 -7.62 -20.86
CA LYS A 133 -15.53 -6.36 -21.19
C LYS A 133 -14.71 -5.14 -20.77
N PRO A 134 -14.81 -4.02 -21.51
CA PRO A 134 -14.30 -2.74 -21.02
C PRO A 134 -14.94 -2.40 -19.67
N ASN A 135 -14.18 -1.77 -18.77
CA ASN A 135 -14.59 -1.40 -17.41
C ASN A 135 -14.86 -2.56 -16.44
N THR A 136 -14.59 -3.82 -16.82
CA THR A 136 -14.51 -4.91 -15.84
C THR A 136 -13.44 -4.58 -14.79
N ARG A 137 -13.82 -4.62 -13.52
CA ARG A 137 -12.95 -4.37 -12.35
C ARG A 137 -12.55 -5.70 -11.72
N PHE A 138 -11.57 -5.68 -10.83
CA PHE A 138 -11.07 -6.87 -10.12
C PHE A 138 -11.37 -6.72 -8.64
N THR A 139 -12.19 -7.62 -8.09
CA THR A 139 -12.47 -7.67 -6.65
C THR A 139 -11.36 -8.40 -5.91
N GLU A 140 -10.79 -9.43 -6.54
CA GLU A 140 -9.69 -10.20 -5.98
C GLU A 140 -8.81 -10.78 -7.10
N ILE A 141 -7.49 -10.74 -6.90
CA ILE A 141 -6.51 -11.47 -7.69
C ILE A 141 -5.57 -12.14 -6.69
N SER A 142 -5.69 -13.45 -6.53
CA SER A 142 -5.00 -14.20 -5.49
C SER A 142 -4.41 -15.49 -6.04
N MET A 143 -3.39 -16.01 -5.35
CA MET A 143 -2.77 -17.27 -5.70
C MET A 143 -3.76 -18.40 -5.39
N LEU A 144 -4.11 -19.20 -6.40
CA LEU A 144 -4.93 -20.39 -6.20
C LEU A 144 -4.06 -21.46 -5.53
N PRO A 145 -4.32 -21.81 -4.25
CA PRO A 145 -3.43 -22.67 -3.47
C PRO A 145 -3.22 -24.03 -4.15
N PRO A 146 -1.97 -24.53 -4.20
CA PRO A 146 -1.71 -25.91 -4.57
C PRO A 146 -2.37 -26.88 -3.59
N ASP A 147 -2.39 -28.16 -3.96
CA ASP A 147 -2.86 -29.21 -3.06
C ASP A 147 -2.15 -29.17 -1.69
N LYS A 148 -2.94 -29.32 -0.61
CA LYS A 148 -2.47 -29.19 0.77
C LYS A 148 -1.37 -30.20 1.10
N GLU A 149 -1.46 -31.44 0.63
CA GLU A 149 -0.45 -32.48 0.88
C GLU A 149 0.88 -32.10 0.23
N ALA A 150 0.84 -31.61 -1.02
CA ALA A 150 2.04 -31.16 -1.72
C ALA A 150 2.74 -29.99 -0.99
N VAL A 151 1.97 -29.05 -0.45
CA VAL A 151 2.52 -27.94 0.35
C VAL A 151 3.17 -28.43 1.64
N TRP A 152 2.57 -29.39 2.34
CA TRP A 152 3.18 -29.98 3.54
C TRP A 152 4.46 -30.75 3.21
N ALA A 153 4.47 -31.53 2.13
CA ALA A 153 5.67 -32.23 1.69
C ALA A 153 6.79 -31.25 1.29
N PHE A 154 6.46 -30.09 0.72
CA PHE A 154 7.44 -29.02 0.52
C PHE A 154 8.02 -28.53 1.85
N ALA A 155 7.15 -28.19 2.80
CA ALA A 155 7.55 -27.58 4.06
C ALA A 155 8.35 -28.53 4.97
N LEU A 156 7.96 -29.81 5.03
CA LEU A 156 8.53 -30.79 5.95
C LEU A 156 9.65 -31.63 5.33
N GLU A 157 9.55 -31.92 4.03
CA GLU A 157 10.42 -32.88 3.35
C GLU A 157 11.24 -32.24 2.23
N ASN A 158 11.10 -30.93 2.00
CA ASN A 158 11.76 -30.22 0.91
C ASN A 158 11.37 -30.73 -0.49
N LYS A 159 10.25 -31.43 -0.62
CA LYS A 159 9.75 -31.97 -1.89
C LYS A 159 9.15 -30.84 -2.76
N PRO A 160 9.62 -30.64 -4.01
CA PRO A 160 9.04 -29.65 -4.91
C PRO A 160 7.54 -29.89 -5.17
N VAL A 161 6.80 -28.82 -5.40
CA VAL A 161 5.40 -28.91 -5.87
C VAL A 161 5.40 -28.89 -7.39
N ASP A 162 5.00 -30.02 -8.01
CA ASP A 162 5.03 -30.20 -9.48
C ASP A 162 3.83 -29.56 -10.21
N GLN A 163 2.96 -28.85 -9.48
CA GLN A 163 1.78 -28.20 -10.06
C GLN A 163 2.14 -26.82 -10.62
N PRO A 164 1.56 -26.41 -11.77
CA PRO A 164 1.76 -25.07 -12.29
C PRO A 164 1.20 -24.03 -11.32
N ARG A 165 1.86 -22.88 -11.22
CA ARG A 165 1.35 -21.73 -10.46
C ARG A 165 0.09 -21.19 -11.13
N LYS A 166 -0.96 -21.00 -10.35
CA LYS A 166 -2.27 -20.53 -10.82
C LYS A 166 -2.74 -19.34 -9.98
N ALA A 167 -3.66 -18.57 -10.54
CA ALA A 167 -4.33 -17.50 -9.81
C ALA A 167 -5.85 -17.60 -10.01
N ASP A 168 -6.57 -17.31 -8.93
CA ASP A 168 -7.98 -16.96 -8.96
C ASP A 168 -8.09 -15.47 -9.29
N VAL A 169 -8.94 -15.16 -10.27
CA VAL A 169 -9.19 -13.81 -10.76
C VAL A 169 -10.69 -13.57 -10.68
N ILE A 170 -11.12 -12.90 -9.61
CA ILE A 170 -12.53 -12.57 -9.38
C ILE A 170 -12.78 -11.17 -9.93
N MET A 171 -13.64 -11.12 -10.94
CA MET A 171 -13.94 -9.93 -11.73
C MET A 171 -15.36 -9.44 -11.46
N LEU A 172 -15.53 -8.12 -11.60
CA LEU A 172 -16.81 -7.44 -11.51
C LEU A 172 -17.06 -6.69 -12.83
N ASP A 173 -17.93 -7.25 -13.67
CA ASP A 173 -18.42 -6.65 -14.91
C ASP A 173 -19.74 -5.89 -14.64
N GLY A 174 -19.64 -4.57 -14.47
CA GLY A 174 -20.74 -3.75 -13.94
C GLY A 174 -21.10 -4.20 -12.53
N LYS A 175 -22.22 -4.93 -12.40
CA LYS A 175 -22.68 -5.59 -11.17
C LYS A 175 -22.48 -7.10 -11.11
N HIS A 176 -22.05 -7.74 -12.20
CA HIS A 176 -21.99 -9.19 -12.32
C HIS A 176 -20.61 -9.75 -11.93
N ILE A 177 -20.61 -10.78 -11.08
CA ILE A 177 -19.38 -11.47 -10.67
C ILE A 177 -19.02 -12.58 -11.64
N ILE A 178 -17.73 -12.69 -11.93
CA ILE A 178 -17.14 -13.72 -12.77
C ILE A 178 -15.90 -14.25 -12.04
N GLU A 179 -15.81 -15.56 -11.86
CA GLU A 179 -14.62 -16.25 -11.36
C GLU A 179 -13.85 -16.84 -12.53
N ALA A 180 -12.57 -16.51 -12.64
CA ALA A 180 -11.67 -17.09 -13.63
C ALA A 180 -10.45 -17.71 -12.95
N VAL A 181 -9.98 -18.83 -13.49
CA VAL A 181 -8.69 -19.42 -13.11
C VAL A 181 -7.72 -19.24 -14.25
N VAL A 182 -6.54 -18.70 -13.95
CA VAL A 182 -5.43 -18.59 -14.91
C VAL A 182 -4.26 -19.47 -14.50
N ASP A 183 -3.59 -20.03 -15.50
CA ASP A 183 -2.34 -20.76 -15.36
C ASP A 183 -1.20 -19.84 -15.80
N LEU A 184 -0.41 -19.40 -14.81
CA LEU A 184 0.65 -18.41 -14.99
C LEU A 184 1.86 -19.03 -15.68
N GLN A 185 2.18 -20.29 -15.36
CA GLN A 185 3.30 -21.00 -15.96
C GLN A 185 3.09 -21.23 -17.47
N ASN A 186 1.86 -21.61 -17.86
CA ASN A 186 1.54 -21.91 -19.24
C ASN A 186 0.92 -20.73 -20.00
N ASN A 187 0.73 -19.59 -19.32
CA ASN A 187 0.12 -18.37 -19.85
C ASN A 187 -1.27 -18.60 -20.48
N LYS A 188 -2.17 -19.28 -19.76
CA LYS A 188 -3.47 -19.72 -20.30
C LYS A 188 -4.63 -19.50 -19.34
N LEU A 189 -5.77 -19.10 -19.88
CA LEU A 189 -7.06 -19.14 -19.17
C LEU A 189 -7.51 -20.60 -19.03
N ARG A 190 -7.87 -21.01 -17.82
CA ARG A 190 -8.32 -22.38 -17.50
C ARG A 190 -9.83 -22.49 -17.32
N SER A 191 -10.45 -21.49 -16.72
CA SER A 191 -11.90 -21.41 -16.55
C SER A 191 -12.38 -19.96 -16.56
N TRP A 192 -13.65 -19.78 -16.89
CA TRP A 192 -14.38 -18.52 -16.84
C TRP A 192 -15.83 -18.82 -16.47
N GLN A 193 -16.24 -18.41 -15.27
CA GLN A 193 -17.51 -18.81 -14.68
C GLN A 193 -18.26 -17.58 -14.14
N PRO A 194 -19.33 -17.12 -14.83
CA PRO A 194 -20.25 -16.15 -14.26
C PRO A 194 -20.94 -16.73 -13.02
N ILE A 195 -20.96 -15.97 -11.92
CA ILE A 195 -21.58 -16.38 -10.66
C ILE A 195 -22.94 -15.73 -10.55
N LYS A 196 -23.99 -16.55 -10.66
CA LYS A 196 -25.37 -16.10 -10.62
C LYS A 196 -25.73 -15.57 -9.22
N ASP A 197 -26.49 -14.49 -9.17
CA ASP A 197 -27.08 -13.89 -7.96
C ASP A 197 -26.06 -13.35 -6.93
N ALA A 198 -24.75 -13.44 -7.20
CA ALA A 198 -23.70 -12.87 -6.36
C ALA A 198 -23.53 -11.36 -6.59
N HIS A 199 -23.37 -10.61 -5.50
CA HIS A 199 -23.02 -9.20 -5.53
C HIS A 199 -21.53 -9.03 -5.25
N GLY A 200 -20.85 -8.26 -6.09
CA GLY A 200 -19.46 -7.90 -5.83
C GLY A 200 -19.31 -7.00 -4.61
N MET A 201 -18.20 -7.16 -3.88
CA MET A 201 -17.83 -6.26 -2.79
C MET A 201 -17.70 -4.80 -3.26
N VAL A 202 -17.70 -3.88 -2.30
CA VAL A 202 -17.46 -2.46 -2.56
C VAL A 202 -16.02 -2.26 -3.02
N LEU A 203 -15.85 -1.50 -4.10
CA LEU A 203 -14.54 -1.12 -4.64
C LEU A 203 -14.24 0.36 -4.36
N LEU A 204 -12.98 0.74 -4.45
CA LEU A 204 -12.54 2.11 -4.11
C LEU A 204 -13.22 3.17 -4.98
N ASP A 205 -13.46 2.89 -6.27
CA ASP A 205 -14.15 3.79 -7.18
C ASP A 205 -15.65 3.96 -6.84
N ASP A 206 -16.25 3.01 -6.12
CA ASP A 206 -17.62 3.15 -5.62
C ASP A 206 -17.73 4.30 -4.60
N PHE A 207 -16.68 4.58 -3.79
CA PHE A 207 -16.66 5.71 -2.85
C PHE A 207 -16.76 7.05 -3.58
N ALA A 208 -15.90 7.25 -4.60
CA ALA A 208 -15.93 8.45 -5.42
C ALA A 208 -17.25 8.57 -6.21
N SER A 209 -17.77 7.43 -6.70
CA SER A 209 -19.05 7.39 -7.41
C SER A 209 -20.19 7.85 -6.52
N VAL A 210 -20.29 7.32 -5.29
CA VAL A 210 -21.31 7.72 -4.30
C VAL A 210 -21.21 9.21 -4.00
N GLN A 211 -20.02 9.73 -3.69
CA GLN A 211 -19.85 11.15 -3.40
C GLN A 211 -20.30 12.02 -4.58
N ASN A 212 -19.92 11.66 -5.81
CA ASN A 212 -20.31 12.40 -7.01
C ASN A 212 -21.81 12.34 -7.28
N ILE A 213 -22.45 11.19 -7.06
CA ILE A 213 -23.90 11.03 -7.24
C ILE A 213 -24.66 11.92 -6.25
N ILE A 214 -24.21 11.95 -5.00
CA ILE A 214 -24.81 12.79 -3.95
C ILE A 214 -24.60 14.28 -4.24
N ASN A 215 -23.39 14.69 -4.63
CA ASN A 215 -23.08 16.07 -4.98
C ASN A 215 -23.95 16.61 -6.13
N ASN A 216 -24.37 15.74 -7.05
CA ASN A 216 -25.18 16.09 -8.21
C ASN A 216 -26.69 15.88 -7.99
N SER A 217 -27.12 15.41 -6.81
CA SER A 217 -28.55 15.22 -6.51
C SER A 217 -29.14 16.51 -5.93
N GLU A 218 -29.97 17.20 -6.72
CA GLU A 218 -30.71 18.38 -6.27
C GLU A 218 -31.64 18.06 -5.09
N GLU A 219 -32.27 16.88 -5.11
CA GLU A 219 -33.15 16.39 -4.06
C GLU A 219 -32.40 16.18 -2.73
N PHE A 220 -31.20 15.59 -2.80
CA PHE A 220 -30.35 15.41 -1.62
C PHE A 220 -29.85 16.75 -1.09
N ALA A 221 -29.41 17.66 -1.97
CA ALA A 221 -29.01 19.01 -1.58
C ALA A 221 -30.15 19.78 -0.89
N ALA A 222 -31.38 19.62 -1.36
CA ALA A 222 -32.56 20.18 -0.70
C ALA A 222 -32.80 19.57 0.68
N ALA A 223 -32.67 18.25 0.84
CA ALA A 223 -32.81 17.56 2.13
C ALA A 223 -31.73 17.98 3.15
N VAL A 224 -30.49 18.16 2.68
CA VAL A 224 -29.36 18.69 3.46
C VAL A 224 -29.63 20.14 3.90
N LYS A 225 -30.17 20.98 3.00
CA LYS A 225 -30.52 22.38 3.34
C LYS A 225 -31.59 22.49 4.42
N LYS A 226 -32.60 21.61 4.43
CA LYS A 226 -33.62 21.55 5.50
C LYS A 226 -32.99 21.29 6.88
N ARG A 227 -31.80 20.69 6.93
CA ARG A 227 -31.05 20.34 8.15
C ARG A 227 -30.04 21.43 8.56
N GLY A 228 -30.10 22.61 7.95
CA GLY A 228 -29.29 23.77 8.34
C GLY A 228 -27.89 23.82 7.70
N ILE A 229 -27.56 22.90 6.80
CA ILE A 229 -26.29 22.93 6.06
C ILE A 229 -26.45 23.87 4.85
N THR A 230 -25.66 24.95 4.85
CA THR A 230 -25.72 25.98 3.81
C THR A 230 -24.84 25.67 2.59
N ASP A 231 -23.73 24.97 2.79
CA ASP A 231 -22.81 24.54 1.74
C ASP A 231 -22.82 23.01 1.61
N ALA A 232 -23.61 22.51 0.65
CA ALA A 232 -23.71 21.08 0.38
C ALA A 232 -22.38 20.45 -0.08
N LYS A 233 -21.40 21.25 -0.55
CA LYS A 233 -20.09 20.73 -0.97
C LYS A 233 -19.24 20.25 0.19
N LYS A 234 -19.57 20.66 1.42
CA LYS A 234 -18.92 20.19 2.65
C LYS A 234 -19.49 18.87 3.17
N VAL A 235 -20.46 18.28 2.47
CA VAL A 235 -21.02 17.00 2.86
C VAL A 235 -20.09 15.88 2.43
N ILE A 236 -19.62 15.09 3.40
CA ILE A 236 -18.79 13.91 3.20
C ILE A 236 -19.66 12.67 3.31
N THR A 237 -19.61 11.83 2.29
CA THR A 237 -20.41 10.60 2.20
C THR A 237 -19.63 9.38 2.66
N THR A 238 -20.32 8.43 3.28
CA THR A 238 -19.80 7.10 3.62
C THR A 238 -20.70 6.04 3.00
N PRO A 239 -20.19 5.23 2.05
CA PRO A 239 -20.94 4.11 1.48
C PRO A 239 -21.04 2.95 2.48
N LEU A 240 -22.24 2.42 2.66
CA LEU A 240 -22.53 1.26 3.49
C LEU A 240 -23.31 0.20 2.69
N THR A 241 -22.94 -1.06 2.85
CA THR A 241 -23.72 -2.19 2.31
C THR A 241 -25.10 -2.23 2.95
N VAL A 242 -26.13 -2.57 2.17
CA VAL A 242 -27.53 -2.49 2.63
C VAL A 242 -28.02 -3.74 3.37
N GLY A 243 -27.28 -4.84 3.34
CA GLY A 243 -27.72 -6.12 3.91
C GLY A 243 -28.86 -6.77 3.11
N TYR A 244 -29.62 -7.65 3.76
CA TYR A 244 -30.80 -8.30 3.17
C TYR A 244 -31.93 -8.34 4.20
N PHE A 245 -33.09 -7.77 3.85
CA PHE A 245 -34.24 -7.67 4.74
C PHE A 245 -35.51 -8.31 4.16
N ASP A 246 -35.37 -9.21 3.19
CA ASP A 246 -36.51 -9.90 2.55
C ASP A 246 -37.54 -8.90 1.97
N GLY A 247 -37.04 -7.83 1.35
CA GLY A 247 -37.83 -6.77 0.73
C GLY A 247 -38.51 -5.78 1.69
N LYS A 248 -38.39 -5.94 3.02
CA LYS A 248 -39.00 -5.04 4.01
C LYS A 248 -38.40 -3.64 4.01
N ASP A 249 -37.17 -3.50 3.53
CA ASP A 249 -36.49 -2.23 3.28
C ASP A 249 -36.93 -1.55 1.98
N GLY A 250 -37.72 -2.25 1.15
CA GLY A 250 -38.20 -1.78 -0.15
C GLY A 250 -37.10 -1.73 -1.22
N LEU A 251 -36.00 -2.45 -1.03
CA LEU A 251 -34.88 -2.47 -1.97
C LEU A 251 -34.99 -3.65 -2.94
N LYS A 252 -34.63 -3.41 -4.20
CA LYS A 252 -34.59 -4.46 -5.23
C LYS A 252 -33.35 -5.32 -5.06
N GLN A 253 -33.55 -6.62 -4.86
CA GLN A 253 -32.46 -7.56 -4.60
C GLN A 253 -31.43 -7.61 -5.72
N ASP A 254 -31.83 -7.46 -6.97
CA ASP A 254 -30.95 -7.58 -8.13
C ASP A 254 -30.14 -6.31 -8.43
N ALA A 255 -30.36 -5.20 -7.71
CA ALA A 255 -29.69 -3.93 -7.93
C ALA A 255 -28.39 -3.81 -7.12
N ARG A 256 -27.37 -3.14 -7.68
CA ARG A 256 -26.09 -2.90 -6.98
C ARG A 256 -26.20 -1.64 -6.13
N LEU A 257 -26.69 -1.83 -4.90
CA LEU A 257 -27.10 -0.72 -4.02
C LEU A 257 -26.12 -0.49 -2.86
N LEU A 258 -25.96 0.79 -2.51
CA LEU A 258 -25.33 1.22 -1.26
C LEU A 258 -26.22 2.24 -0.55
N LYS A 259 -26.31 2.12 0.77
CA LYS A 259 -26.82 3.20 1.62
C LYS A 259 -25.71 4.22 1.85
N VAL A 260 -26.09 5.48 1.95
CA VAL A 260 -25.16 6.59 2.12
C VAL A 260 -25.52 7.34 3.38
N ILE A 261 -24.59 7.31 4.34
CA ILE A 261 -24.63 8.17 5.53
C ILE A 261 -23.71 9.36 5.27
N SER A 262 -24.10 10.51 5.80
CA SER A 262 -23.45 11.77 5.51
C SER A 262 -23.02 12.50 6.77
N TYR A 263 -21.89 13.17 6.64
CA TYR A 263 -21.23 13.95 7.67
C TYR A 263 -20.89 15.33 7.14
N LEU A 264 -20.71 16.31 8.02
CA LEU A 264 -20.29 17.65 7.66
C LEU A 264 -18.78 17.83 7.89
N ASP A 265 -18.06 18.28 6.86
CA ASP A 265 -16.68 18.74 7.00
C ASP A 265 -16.66 20.17 7.57
N VAL A 266 -16.19 20.28 8.81
CA VAL A 266 -16.01 21.57 9.51
C VAL A 266 -14.55 22.06 9.50
N GLY A 267 -13.63 21.32 8.85
CA GLY A 267 -12.21 21.66 8.74
C GLY A 267 -11.34 21.24 9.92
N ASP A 268 -11.85 20.39 10.83
CA ASP A 268 -11.10 19.87 11.99
C ASP A 268 -10.35 18.56 11.71
N GLY A 269 -10.50 18.01 10.50
CA GLY A 269 -9.92 16.73 10.10
C GLY A 269 -10.69 15.50 10.58
N ASN A 270 -11.90 15.66 11.16
CA ASN A 270 -12.69 14.57 11.71
C ASN A 270 -14.20 14.75 11.44
N TYR A 271 -14.61 14.61 10.17
CA TYR A 271 -16.02 14.70 9.78
C TYR A 271 -16.94 13.73 10.54
N TRP A 272 -16.43 12.60 11.03
CA TRP A 272 -17.20 11.62 11.82
C TRP A 272 -17.91 12.21 13.05
N ALA A 273 -17.37 13.28 13.63
CA ALA A 273 -17.95 13.96 14.79
C ALA A 273 -19.18 14.82 14.45
N HIS A 274 -19.51 14.99 13.17
CA HIS A 274 -20.53 15.93 12.68
C HIS A 274 -21.58 15.22 11.82
N PRO A 275 -22.37 14.29 12.39
CA PRO A 275 -23.34 13.51 11.63
C PRO A 275 -24.50 14.38 11.13
N ILE A 276 -24.98 14.08 9.92
CA ILE A 276 -26.25 14.59 9.41
C ILE A 276 -27.31 13.51 9.68
N GLU A 277 -27.82 13.50 10.90
CA GLU A 277 -28.73 12.47 11.39
C GLU A 277 -30.05 12.38 10.61
N ASN A 278 -30.64 11.18 10.63
CA ASN A 278 -31.95 10.88 10.01
C ASN A 278 -32.04 11.28 8.52
N LEU A 279 -30.93 11.16 7.78
CA LEU A 279 -30.86 11.34 6.34
C LEU A 279 -30.06 10.20 5.73
N VAL A 280 -30.72 9.35 4.94
CA VAL A 280 -30.07 8.24 4.24
C VAL A 280 -30.46 8.28 2.77
N ALA A 281 -29.47 8.33 1.89
CA ALA A 281 -29.71 8.07 0.47
C ALA A 281 -29.42 6.59 0.14
N VAL A 282 -30.14 6.04 -0.82
CA VAL A 282 -29.83 4.74 -1.43
C VAL A 282 -29.39 5.01 -2.85
N VAL A 283 -28.16 4.64 -3.18
CA VAL A 283 -27.55 4.84 -4.50
C VAL A 283 -27.52 3.52 -5.25
N ASP A 284 -27.96 3.55 -6.51
CA ASP A 284 -27.72 2.49 -7.48
C ASP A 284 -26.45 2.83 -8.28
N LEU A 285 -25.43 1.99 -8.13
CA LEU A 285 -24.11 2.21 -8.73
C LEU A 285 -24.09 2.01 -10.25
N GLU A 286 -24.97 1.17 -10.79
CA GLU A 286 -25.05 0.94 -12.24
C GLU A 286 -25.83 2.06 -12.92
N GLN A 287 -26.93 2.51 -12.32
CA GLN A 287 -27.71 3.65 -12.81
C GLN A 287 -27.07 5.00 -12.49
N LYS A 288 -26.07 5.03 -11.61
CA LYS A 288 -25.34 6.21 -11.13
C LYS A 288 -26.27 7.32 -10.62
N LYS A 289 -27.25 6.95 -9.79
CA LYS A 289 -28.20 7.90 -9.20
C LYS A 289 -28.68 7.47 -7.82
N SER A 290 -29.17 8.44 -7.05
CA SER A 290 -30.00 8.14 -5.88
C SER A 290 -31.34 7.58 -6.34
N VAL A 291 -31.75 6.45 -5.77
CA VAL A 291 -33.03 5.77 -6.08
C VAL A 291 -34.05 5.87 -4.93
N LYS A 292 -33.59 6.28 -3.74
CA LYS A 292 -34.43 6.48 -2.56
C LYS A 292 -33.74 7.46 -1.62
N ILE A 293 -34.50 8.35 -0.99
CA ILE A 293 -34.04 9.18 0.13
C ILE A 293 -34.97 8.92 1.30
N GLU A 294 -34.42 8.49 2.43
CA GLU A 294 -35.10 8.28 3.70
C GLU A 294 -34.82 9.50 4.58
N GLU A 295 -35.86 10.29 4.86
CA GLU A 295 -35.82 11.43 5.79
C GLU A 295 -36.63 11.07 7.04
N GLY A 296 -36.02 11.17 8.23
CA GLY A 296 -36.70 11.06 9.52
C GLY A 296 -36.98 12.40 10.19
#